data_AF-A0A448ZDC5-F1
#
_entry.id   AF-A0A448ZDC5-F1
#
_cell.length_a   1.000
_cell.length_b   1.000
_cell.length_c   1.000
_cell.angle_alpha   90.00
_cell.angle_beta   90.00
_cell.angle_gamma   90.00
#
_symmetry.space_group_name_H-M   'P 1'
#
loop_
_entity.id
_entity.type
_entity.pdbx_description
1 polymer ?
#
loop_
_entity_poly.entity_id
_entity_poly.type
_entity_poly.pdbx_seq_one_letter_code
_entity_poly.pdbx_strand_id
1 'polypeptide(L)'
;MSQAVELHLVPTPGAKPEFLCAIKPIPKDGNTNNHNPPRIWQSIVNSLNKVIVLEGYTRESWATDMNGGTWSSFQVQSVDGRNKLPGFVKYLRERQKTCFGRFVMDDHKSNTDNTNTKQTTFVWVISYKQTSSSRLSCRVAPINSIPNCNLRQKTSSVTVPPGRNRPRNSEPTAKSKPKKKGFGLLGNLVGAQRRTNNQVVTASIATAPKSKTKHSMTSVESHAESNDDETPDHPTGGANGNSANETQRDDSDLPLTTSAQVLSDFRREMEQKMLDFDISPEMSIKIFVRLADHTKKVREVDKGKISMEVLKYIVYEQAEEVNDDWIAQKEPGEFTDEITVAIYKDAESAPPEVIEEMNAAEIPEEMKAQQKMIEQKQRQQEINARRIQEALQRQALRKMAGGGEGKGPSLSVLNTEKRDLRTIEEIQQDSAKRRKME
;
A
#
# COMPACT_ATOMS: atom_id res chain seq x y z
N MET A 1 -31.03 2.04 25.13
CA MET A 1 -29.63 2.40 25.46
C MET A 1 -28.86 2.67 24.18
N SER A 2 -27.94 3.63 24.15
CA SER A 2 -27.07 3.84 22.98
C SER A 2 -26.06 2.68 22.86
N GLN A 3 -26.10 1.97 21.72
CA GLN A 3 -25.09 0.94 21.39
C GLN A 3 -23.74 1.61 21.10
N ALA A 4 -22.66 0.87 21.36
CA ALA A 4 -21.32 1.30 20.97
C ALA A 4 -21.07 0.98 19.48
N VAL A 5 -20.14 1.72 18.89
CA VAL A 5 -19.55 1.48 17.58
C VAL A 5 -18.06 1.28 17.80
N GLU A 6 -17.44 0.33 17.10
CA GLU A 6 -15.99 0.14 17.20
C GLU A 6 -15.26 1.09 16.24
N LEU A 7 -14.19 1.71 16.72
CA LEU A 7 -13.28 2.51 15.93
C LEU A 7 -12.00 1.70 15.74
N HIS A 8 -11.69 1.41 14.48
CA HIS A 8 -10.48 0.70 14.06
C HIS A 8 -9.56 1.65 13.27
N LEU A 9 -8.27 1.39 13.27
CA LEU A 9 -7.25 2.24 12.66
C LEU A 9 -6.31 1.42 11.78
N VAL A 10 -6.11 1.85 10.54
CA VAL A 10 -5.04 1.34 9.67
C VAL A 10 -3.77 2.15 9.97
N PRO A 11 -2.74 1.58 10.62
CA PRO A 11 -1.55 2.33 11.03
C PRO A 11 -0.70 2.79 9.84
N THR A 12 -0.61 1.93 8.82
CA THR A 12 0.14 2.10 7.57
C THR A 12 -0.74 1.63 6.41
N PRO A 13 -0.80 2.34 5.26
CA PRO A 13 -1.62 1.90 4.12
C PRO A 13 -1.32 0.44 3.73
N GLY A 14 -2.36 -0.39 3.64
CA GLY A 14 -2.26 -1.83 3.36
C GLY A 14 -2.14 -2.73 4.61
N ALA A 15 -1.91 -2.18 5.80
CA ALA A 15 -1.92 -2.94 7.05
C ALA A 15 -3.35 -3.34 7.48
N LYS A 16 -3.45 -4.43 8.25
CA LYS A 16 -4.69 -4.88 8.90
C LYS A 16 -5.23 -3.78 9.85
N PRO A 17 -6.55 -3.50 9.88
CA PRO A 17 -7.12 -2.56 10.83
C PRO A 17 -6.94 -3.04 12.28
N GLU A 18 -6.40 -2.18 13.14
CA GLU A 18 -6.25 -2.42 14.59
C GLU A 18 -7.39 -1.80 15.40
N PHE A 19 -7.83 -2.47 16.47
CA PHE A 19 -8.82 -1.91 17.39
C PHE A 19 -8.25 -0.70 18.17
N LEU A 20 -8.79 0.48 17.86
CA LEU A 20 -8.44 1.72 18.56
C LEU A 20 -9.26 1.87 19.85
N CYS A 21 -10.60 1.81 19.77
CA CYS A 21 -11.49 1.89 20.94
C CYS A 21 -12.96 1.63 20.57
N ALA A 22 -13.80 1.32 21.56
CA ALA A 22 -15.26 1.36 21.42
C ALA A 22 -15.80 2.75 21.81
N ILE A 23 -16.64 3.35 20.96
CA ILE A 23 -17.14 4.74 21.09
C ILE A 23 -18.67 4.84 21.19
N LYS A 24 -19.15 5.88 21.89
CA LYS A 24 -20.58 6.29 21.94
C LYS A 24 -20.74 7.79 21.71
N PRO A 25 -21.89 8.27 21.19
CA PRO A 25 -22.10 9.69 20.89
C PRO A 25 -22.49 10.46 22.15
N ILE A 26 -22.00 11.69 22.27
CA ILE A 26 -22.30 12.61 23.38
C ILE A 26 -23.34 13.63 22.89
N PRO A 27 -24.40 13.93 23.67
CA PRO A 27 -25.29 15.07 23.38
C PRO A 27 -24.50 16.38 23.34
N LYS A 28 -24.85 17.27 22.40
CA LYS A 28 -24.22 18.60 22.31
C LYS A 28 -24.44 19.43 23.59
N ASP A 29 -25.61 19.29 24.18
CA ASP A 29 -26.10 20.16 25.24
C ASP A 29 -25.78 19.63 26.65
N GLY A 30 -25.01 18.53 26.75
CA GLY A 30 -24.70 17.83 28.00
C GLY A 30 -25.89 17.11 28.67
N ASN A 31 -27.12 17.52 28.37
CA ASN A 31 -28.36 16.94 28.89
C ASN A 31 -28.54 15.47 28.47
N THR A 32 -28.50 14.56 29.45
CA THR A 32 -28.67 13.11 29.27
C THR A 32 -30.09 12.69 28.89
N ASN A 33 -31.09 13.55 29.11
CA ASN A 33 -32.49 13.13 29.09
C ASN A 33 -33.11 13.21 27.67
N ASN A 34 -32.42 13.84 26.70
CA ASN A 34 -32.83 13.89 25.30
C ASN A 34 -31.79 13.23 24.38
N HIS A 35 -31.51 11.94 24.64
CA HIS A 35 -30.56 11.12 23.89
C HIS A 35 -31.07 10.71 22.49
N ASN A 36 -31.32 11.68 21.61
CA ASN A 36 -31.46 11.46 20.17
C ASN A 36 -30.08 11.57 19.50
N PRO A 37 -29.36 10.45 19.21
CA PRO A 37 -28.11 10.51 18.48
C PRO A 37 -28.35 11.00 17.03
N PRO A 38 -27.34 11.58 16.35
CA PRO A 38 -27.47 11.97 14.94
C PRO A 38 -27.98 10.81 14.09
N ARG A 39 -28.89 11.07 13.12
CA ARG A 39 -29.48 10.01 12.27
C ARG A 39 -28.41 9.09 11.63
N ILE A 40 -27.29 9.67 11.21
CA ILE A 40 -26.14 8.93 10.67
C ILE A 40 -25.51 7.95 11.67
N TRP A 41 -25.51 8.25 12.97
CA TRP A 41 -25.07 7.30 14.00
C TRP A 41 -26.06 6.13 14.15
N GLN A 42 -27.37 6.38 14.03
CA GLN A 42 -28.37 5.30 14.04
C GLN A 42 -28.13 4.35 12.86
N SER A 43 -27.84 4.87 11.66
CA SER A 43 -27.48 4.07 10.50
C SER A 43 -26.20 3.25 10.69
N ILE A 44 -25.15 3.80 11.31
CA ILE A 44 -23.91 3.05 11.62
C ILE A 44 -24.18 1.94 12.65
N VAL A 45 -24.97 2.22 13.69
CA VAL A 45 -25.38 1.22 14.71
C VAL A 45 -26.26 0.11 14.12
N ASN A 46 -27.07 0.43 13.11
CA ASN A 46 -27.93 -0.53 12.41
C ASN A 46 -27.19 -1.30 11.31
N SER A 47 -25.98 -0.88 10.91
CA SER A 47 -25.14 -1.65 9.99
C SER A 47 -24.71 -2.97 10.63
N LEU A 48 -24.59 -4.03 9.82
CA LEU A 48 -24.19 -5.36 10.28
C LEU A 48 -22.87 -5.35 11.08
N ASN A 49 -21.90 -4.55 10.64
CA ASN A 49 -20.53 -4.63 11.14
C ASN A 49 -20.24 -3.70 12.32
N LYS A 50 -21.01 -2.61 12.51
CA LYS A 50 -20.85 -1.62 13.61
C LYS A 50 -19.41 -1.11 13.84
N VAL A 51 -18.59 -1.12 12.79
CA VAL A 51 -17.17 -0.78 12.77
C VAL A 51 -16.96 0.42 11.85
N ILE A 52 -16.17 1.39 12.30
CA ILE A 52 -15.62 2.47 11.48
C ILE A 52 -14.12 2.21 11.34
N VAL A 53 -13.67 1.93 10.11
CA VAL A 53 -12.24 1.84 9.80
C VAL A 53 -11.71 3.21 9.41
N LEU A 54 -10.72 3.70 10.15
CA LEU A 54 -9.92 4.86 9.80
C LEU A 54 -8.80 4.40 8.85
N GLU A 55 -8.97 4.69 7.57
CA GLU A 55 -8.12 4.19 6.47
C GLU A 55 -6.77 4.90 6.37
N GLY A 56 -6.64 6.11 6.93
CA GLY A 56 -5.38 6.86 6.85
C GLY A 56 -5.46 8.31 7.30
N TYR A 57 -4.50 9.10 6.83
CA TYR A 57 -4.27 10.47 7.27
C TYR A 57 -4.05 11.42 6.09
N THR A 58 -4.56 12.63 6.19
CA THR A 58 -4.35 13.72 5.22
C THR A 58 -4.05 15.06 5.91
N ARG A 59 -3.53 16.00 5.14
CA ARG A 59 -3.34 17.43 5.48
C ARG A 59 -4.19 18.36 4.62
N GLU A 60 -5.05 17.81 3.76
CA GLU A 60 -5.83 18.58 2.78
C GLU A 60 -6.94 19.43 3.43
N SER A 61 -7.18 20.61 2.86
CA SER A 61 -8.15 21.60 3.35
C SER A 61 -9.57 21.04 3.50
N TRP A 62 -10.02 20.19 2.57
CA TRP A 62 -11.33 19.54 2.64
C TRP A 62 -11.52 18.74 3.95
N ALA A 63 -10.43 18.22 4.51
CA ALA A 63 -10.42 17.46 5.76
C ALA A 63 -10.09 18.34 6.97
N THR A 64 -9.24 19.36 6.86
CA THR A 64 -8.84 20.20 8.00
C THR A 64 -9.85 21.27 8.38
N ASP A 65 -10.66 21.74 7.43
CA ASP A 65 -11.37 23.01 7.60
C ASP A 65 -12.82 22.81 8.04
N MET A 66 -13.22 23.57 9.05
CA MET A 66 -14.47 23.35 9.80
C MET A 66 -15.66 24.16 9.28
N ASN A 67 -15.41 25.09 8.35
CA ASN A 67 -16.38 26.09 7.89
C ASN A 67 -17.28 25.58 6.73
N GLY A 68 -17.15 24.31 6.34
CA GLY A 68 -17.99 23.69 5.31
C GLY A 68 -19.35 23.27 5.86
N GLY A 69 -20.43 23.92 5.43
CA GLY A 69 -21.81 23.64 5.88
C GLY A 69 -22.36 22.24 5.56
N THR A 70 -21.61 21.40 4.85
CA THR A 70 -21.98 20.01 4.53
C THR A 70 -21.56 18.99 5.61
N TRP A 71 -20.82 19.40 6.64
CA TRP A 71 -20.31 18.52 7.71
C TRP A 71 -21.27 18.34 8.90
N SER A 72 -21.85 17.15 9.03
CA SER A 72 -22.54 16.74 10.27
C SER A 72 -21.52 16.56 11.40
N SER A 73 -21.50 17.50 12.35
CA SER A 73 -20.51 17.58 13.43
C SER A 73 -21.10 17.17 14.79
N PHE A 74 -20.47 16.22 15.48
CA PHE A 74 -20.87 15.71 16.81
C PHE A 74 -19.66 15.19 17.61
N GLN A 75 -19.83 15.00 18.93
CA GLN A 75 -18.78 14.46 19.79
C GLN A 75 -19.02 12.97 20.11
N VAL A 76 -17.94 12.21 20.32
CA VAL A 76 -17.96 10.83 20.80
C VAL A 76 -16.96 10.63 21.95
N GLN A 77 -17.27 9.68 22.83
CA GLN A 77 -16.45 9.31 24.00
C GLN A 77 -16.09 7.82 23.95
N SER A 78 -14.91 7.45 24.43
CA SER A 78 -14.55 6.04 24.65
C SER A 78 -15.41 5.42 25.75
N VAL A 79 -15.84 4.18 25.55
CA VAL A 79 -16.56 3.39 26.57
C VAL A 79 -15.84 2.09 26.95
N ASP A 80 -14.64 1.89 26.43
CA ASP A 80 -13.78 0.73 26.72
C ASP A 80 -12.92 0.89 27.99
N GLY A 81 -12.93 2.07 28.62
CA GLY A 81 -12.09 2.40 29.78
C GLY A 81 -10.59 2.54 29.48
N ARG A 82 -10.12 2.25 28.26
CA ARG A 82 -8.68 2.14 27.92
C ARG A 82 -7.97 3.46 27.70
N ASN A 83 -8.71 4.58 27.66
CA ASN A 83 -8.19 5.95 27.50
C ASN A 83 -7.18 6.15 26.33
N LYS A 84 -7.26 5.33 25.27
CA LYS A 84 -6.45 5.48 24.04
C LYS A 84 -6.71 6.81 23.30
N LEU A 85 -7.91 7.38 23.42
CA LEU A 85 -8.33 8.58 22.69
C LEU A 85 -7.45 9.84 22.95
N PRO A 86 -7.15 10.24 24.20
CA PRO A 86 -6.16 11.29 24.48
C PRO A 86 -4.82 11.11 23.76
N GLY A 87 -4.28 9.89 23.72
CA GLY A 87 -3.03 9.59 23.02
C GLY A 87 -3.15 9.75 21.49
N PHE A 88 -4.25 9.28 20.92
CA PHE A 88 -4.55 9.45 19.49
C PHE A 88 -4.74 10.93 19.11
N VAL A 89 -5.49 11.71 19.90
CA VAL A 89 -5.65 13.16 19.67
C VAL A 89 -4.32 13.90 19.78
N LYS A 90 -3.47 13.54 20.75
CA LYS A 90 -2.11 14.06 20.89
C LYS A 90 -1.28 13.78 19.63
N TYR A 91 -1.25 12.53 19.15
CA TYR A 91 -0.55 12.15 17.92
C TYR A 91 -1.02 12.96 16.69
N LEU A 92 -2.33 13.10 16.48
CA LEU A 92 -2.87 13.90 15.37
C LEU A 92 -2.43 15.37 15.44
N ARG A 93 -2.44 15.95 16.66
CA ARG A 93 -2.02 17.33 16.93
C ARG A 93 -0.53 17.54 16.68
N GLU A 94 0.33 16.67 17.21
CA GLU A 94 1.79 16.73 17.05
C GLU A 94 2.21 16.54 15.59
N ARG A 95 1.60 15.60 14.87
CA ARG A 95 1.88 15.37 13.44
C ARG A 95 1.19 16.39 12.52
N GLN A 96 0.30 17.24 13.03
CA GLN A 96 -0.60 18.10 12.25
C GLN A 96 -1.23 17.32 11.09
N LYS A 97 -1.97 16.25 11.43
CA LYS A 97 -2.62 15.35 10.47
C LYS A 97 -4.07 15.12 10.87
N THR A 98 -4.99 15.25 9.92
CA THR A 98 -6.38 14.83 10.06
C THR A 98 -6.48 13.35 9.69
N CYS A 99 -7.12 12.54 10.53
CA CYS A 99 -7.40 11.14 10.21
C CYS A 99 -8.80 11.00 9.58
N PHE A 100 -8.95 10.08 8.65
CA PHE A 100 -10.22 9.84 7.96
C PHE A 100 -10.51 8.34 7.75
N GLY A 101 -11.78 8.03 7.52
CA GLY A 101 -12.26 6.72 7.11
C GLY A 101 -13.43 6.84 6.15
N ARG A 102 -13.77 5.77 5.43
CA ARG A 102 -14.98 5.71 4.59
C ARG A 102 -15.88 4.59 5.07
N PHE A 103 -17.18 4.76 4.85
CA PHE A 103 -18.17 3.70 5.04
C PHE A 103 -19.34 3.92 4.07
N VAL A 104 -20.06 2.85 3.76
CA VAL A 104 -21.22 2.89 2.87
C VAL A 104 -22.49 2.78 3.70
N MET A 105 -23.52 3.52 3.32
CA MET A 105 -24.88 3.37 3.83
C MET A 105 -25.85 3.27 2.66
N ASP A 106 -26.82 2.38 2.75
CA ASP A 106 -27.99 2.37 1.89
C ASP A 106 -28.93 3.54 2.27
N ASP A 107 -29.32 4.37 1.29
CA ASP A 107 -30.25 5.48 1.48
C ASP A 107 -31.67 4.93 1.63
N HIS A 108 -32.04 4.49 2.85
CA HIS A 108 -33.35 3.92 3.23
C HIS A 108 -34.52 4.94 3.14
N LYS A 109 -34.73 5.53 1.97
CA LYS A 109 -35.88 6.39 1.66
C LYS A 109 -37.09 5.56 1.26
N SER A 110 -37.78 5.06 2.28
CA SER A 110 -39.23 4.86 2.33
C SER A 110 -39.90 4.26 1.07
N ASN A 111 -40.07 2.93 1.12
CA ASN A 111 -41.38 2.32 0.86
C ASN A 111 -42.01 2.56 -0.53
N THR A 112 -41.24 2.38 -1.60
CA THR A 112 -41.74 2.15 -2.96
C THR A 112 -40.90 1.06 -3.62
N ASP A 113 -41.55 0.09 -4.27
CA ASP A 113 -40.99 -1.23 -4.61
C ASP A 113 -40.08 -1.25 -5.86
N ASN A 114 -39.06 -0.39 -5.90
CA ASN A 114 -38.04 -0.38 -6.95
C ASN A 114 -36.68 -0.83 -6.40
N THR A 115 -36.13 -1.90 -6.96
CA THR A 115 -35.01 -2.70 -6.41
C THR A 115 -33.62 -2.05 -6.50
N ASN A 116 -33.53 -0.74 -6.67
CA ASN A 116 -32.27 0.00 -6.79
C ASN A 116 -31.95 0.76 -5.49
N THR A 117 -31.47 0.04 -4.47
CA THR A 117 -30.98 0.64 -3.22
C THR A 117 -29.80 1.56 -3.49
N LYS A 118 -30.01 2.87 -3.34
CA LYS A 118 -28.97 3.87 -3.62
C LYS A 118 -27.95 3.91 -2.48
N GLN A 119 -26.83 3.22 -2.67
CA GLN A 119 -25.70 3.32 -1.76
C GLN A 119 -25.04 4.71 -1.83
N THR A 120 -24.73 5.24 -0.65
CA THR A 120 -24.04 6.52 -0.48
C THR A 120 -22.82 6.30 0.40
N THR A 121 -21.62 6.56 -0.15
CA THR A 121 -20.38 6.56 0.62
C THR A 121 -20.28 7.84 1.45
N PHE A 122 -20.07 7.69 2.75
CA PHE A 122 -19.77 8.76 3.69
C PHE A 122 -18.28 8.76 4.05
N VAL A 123 -17.74 9.94 4.31
CA VAL A 123 -16.38 10.12 4.84
C VAL A 123 -16.48 10.55 6.29
N TRP A 124 -15.85 9.78 7.17
CA TRP A 124 -15.64 10.10 8.59
C TRP A 124 -14.33 10.86 8.76
N VAL A 125 -14.31 11.93 9.56
CA VAL A 125 -13.15 12.81 9.73
C VAL A 125 -12.91 13.15 11.20
N ILE A 126 -11.66 12.99 11.63
CA ILE A 126 -11.14 13.31 12.96
C ILE A 126 -9.98 14.31 12.78
N SER A 127 -10.26 15.60 12.99
CA SER A 127 -9.29 16.69 12.77
C SER A 127 -8.24 16.79 13.87
N TYR A 128 -7.03 17.25 13.56
CA TYR A 128 -6.04 17.59 14.59
C TYR A 128 -6.37 18.88 15.35
N LYS A 129 -7.22 19.75 14.79
CA LYS A 129 -7.63 21.05 15.35
C LYS A 129 -8.63 20.93 16.53
N GLN A 130 -8.59 19.82 17.27
CA GLN A 130 -9.50 19.55 18.38
C GLN A 130 -9.00 20.16 19.69
N THR A 131 -9.91 20.77 20.46
CA THR A 131 -9.63 21.39 21.76
C THR A 131 -9.56 20.35 22.88
N SER A 132 -10.58 19.48 22.99
CA SER A 132 -10.61 18.37 23.96
C SER A 132 -9.67 17.23 23.58
N SER A 133 -9.10 16.56 24.59
CA SER A 133 -8.38 15.29 24.47
C SER A 133 -9.23 14.08 24.89
N SER A 134 -10.20 14.27 25.78
CA SER A 134 -11.05 13.19 26.34
C SER A 134 -12.31 12.91 25.51
N ARG A 135 -12.68 13.81 24.60
CA ARG A 135 -13.80 13.68 23.68
C ARG A 135 -13.32 13.91 22.25
N LEU A 136 -13.63 12.98 21.35
CA LEU A 136 -13.38 13.18 19.92
C LEU A 136 -14.51 14.03 19.32
N SER A 137 -14.15 15.13 18.65
CA SER A 137 -15.02 15.87 17.75
C SER A 137 -14.93 15.26 16.35
N CYS A 138 -15.97 14.53 15.97
CA CYS A 138 -16.07 13.83 14.70
C CYS A 138 -16.95 14.61 13.73
N ARG A 139 -16.60 14.54 12.44
CA ARG A 139 -17.37 15.13 11.35
C ARG A 139 -17.63 14.10 10.27
N VAL A 140 -18.84 14.10 9.73
CA VAL A 140 -19.26 13.16 8.69
C VAL A 140 -20.02 13.89 7.59
N ALA A 141 -19.73 13.55 6.34
CA ALA A 141 -20.43 14.06 5.17
C ALA A 141 -20.47 13.00 4.04
N PRO A 142 -21.51 12.98 3.18
CA PRO A 142 -21.47 12.24 1.93
C PRO A 142 -20.25 12.66 1.09
N ILE A 143 -19.53 11.70 0.52
CA ILE A 143 -18.32 11.96 -0.27
C ILE A 143 -18.58 12.93 -1.44
N ASN A 144 -19.80 12.85 -1.99
CA ASN A 144 -20.26 13.67 -3.11
C ASN A 144 -20.60 15.13 -2.73
N SER A 145 -20.75 15.45 -1.44
CA SER A 145 -20.98 16.81 -0.94
C SER A 145 -19.73 17.50 -0.35
N ILE A 146 -18.58 16.82 -0.34
CA ILE A 146 -17.33 17.44 0.11
C ILE A 146 -16.63 18.08 -1.10
N PRO A 147 -16.44 19.42 -1.13
CA PRO A 147 -15.74 20.08 -2.22
C PRO A 147 -14.25 19.68 -2.22
N ASN A 148 -13.67 19.55 -3.41
CA ASN A 148 -12.25 19.23 -3.63
C ASN A 148 -11.74 17.94 -2.96
N CYS A 149 -12.64 17.02 -2.55
CA CYS A 149 -12.25 15.75 -1.95
C CYS A 149 -11.68 14.79 -3.00
N ASN A 150 -10.39 14.51 -2.92
CA ASN A 150 -9.66 13.56 -3.77
C ASN A 150 -10.09 12.09 -3.58
N LEU A 151 -10.71 11.74 -2.45
CA LEU A 151 -11.20 10.39 -2.16
C LEU A 151 -12.37 9.94 -3.03
N ARG A 152 -12.98 10.86 -3.79
CA ARG A 152 -13.93 10.51 -4.85
C ARG A 152 -13.22 9.59 -5.83
N GLN A 153 -13.60 8.32 -5.85
CA GLN A 153 -13.21 7.41 -6.92
C GLN A 153 -13.48 8.11 -8.25
N LYS A 154 -12.45 8.20 -9.10
CA LYS A 154 -12.64 8.65 -10.49
C LYS A 154 -13.53 7.61 -11.16
N THR A 155 -14.84 7.83 -11.15
CA THR A 155 -15.80 7.01 -11.88
C THR A 155 -15.42 7.09 -13.34
N SER A 156 -14.72 6.08 -13.82
CA SER A 156 -14.26 5.92 -15.18
C SER A 156 -15.47 5.62 -16.05
N SER A 157 -16.28 6.66 -16.31
CA SER A 157 -17.36 6.70 -17.28
C SER A 157 -16.78 6.65 -18.69
N VAL A 158 -16.10 5.54 -18.99
CA VAL A 158 -15.79 5.09 -20.34
C VAL A 158 -17.14 4.70 -20.92
N THR A 159 -17.82 5.66 -21.53
CA THR A 159 -19.08 5.44 -22.23
C THR A 159 -18.81 4.50 -23.40
N VAL A 160 -18.96 3.20 -23.18
CA VAL A 160 -18.80 2.17 -24.22
C VAL A 160 -19.89 2.41 -25.26
N PRO A 161 -19.54 2.77 -26.51
CA PRO A 161 -20.55 2.94 -27.56
C PRO A 161 -21.18 1.57 -27.85
N PRO A 162 -22.50 1.49 -28.13
CA PRO A 162 -23.21 0.22 -28.25
C PRO A 162 -22.62 -0.64 -29.37
N GLY A 163 -22.04 -1.79 -28.97
CA GLY A 163 -21.40 -2.74 -29.87
C GLY A 163 -22.39 -3.41 -30.81
N ARG A 164 -22.14 -3.32 -32.11
CA ARG A 164 -23.02 -3.87 -33.15
C ARG A 164 -22.69 -5.34 -33.41
N ASN A 165 -23.61 -6.25 -33.09
CA ASN A 165 -23.44 -7.70 -33.26
C ASN A 165 -22.96 -8.08 -34.68
N ARG A 166 -21.96 -8.97 -34.76
CA ARG A 166 -21.56 -9.70 -35.97
C ARG A 166 -21.03 -11.09 -35.58
N PRO A 167 -21.42 -12.18 -36.27
CA PRO A 167 -21.11 -13.54 -35.82
C PRO A 167 -19.64 -13.95 -36.04
N ARG A 168 -19.16 -14.87 -35.19
CA ARG A 168 -17.90 -15.62 -35.37
C ARG A 168 -18.01 -16.64 -36.51
N ASN A 169 -16.88 -16.99 -37.11
CA ASN A 169 -16.72 -18.30 -37.75
C ASN A 169 -15.23 -18.75 -37.77
N SER A 170 -15.02 -20.07 -37.70
CA SER A 170 -13.81 -20.84 -38.04
C SER A 170 -12.42 -20.39 -37.54
N GLU A 171 -11.92 -21.11 -36.53
CA GLU A 171 -10.53 -21.62 -36.41
C GLU A 171 -10.17 -22.63 -37.55
N PRO A 172 -8.96 -23.26 -37.62
CA PRO A 172 -7.74 -23.13 -36.81
C PRO A 172 -6.43 -22.95 -37.63
N THR A 173 -5.28 -22.79 -36.95
CA THR A 173 -4.07 -23.66 -37.11
C THR A 173 -2.93 -23.24 -36.19
N ALA A 174 -2.14 -24.20 -35.70
CA ALA A 174 -1.01 -23.97 -34.78
C ALA A 174 0.36 -23.90 -35.50
N LYS A 175 1.34 -23.18 -34.92
CA LYS A 175 2.78 -23.34 -35.22
C LYS A 175 3.71 -22.73 -34.16
N SER A 176 4.64 -23.55 -33.66
CA SER A 176 5.99 -23.26 -33.12
C SER A 176 6.26 -21.96 -32.33
N LYS A 177 6.61 -22.11 -31.03
CA LYS A 177 7.32 -21.09 -30.23
C LYS A 177 8.83 -21.06 -30.60
N PRO A 178 9.47 -19.90 -30.79
CA PRO A 178 10.93 -19.78 -30.86
C PRO A 178 11.55 -19.60 -29.46
N LYS A 179 12.67 -20.27 -29.17
CA LYS A 179 13.47 -20.01 -27.96
C LYS A 179 14.22 -18.68 -28.10
N LYS A 180 14.07 -17.74 -27.16
CA LYS A 180 14.94 -16.56 -27.06
C LYS A 180 16.22 -16.91 -26.29
N LYS A 181 17.33 -16.27 -26.65
CA LYS A 181 18.64 -16.37 -25.97
C LYS A 181 19.07 -14.97 -25.51
N GLY A 182 19.66 -14.89 -24.33
CA GLY A 182 20.76 -13.98 -23.98
C GLY A 182 20.53 -12.46 -24.03
N PHE A 183 20.25 -11.88 -22.87
CA PHE A 183 21.15 -10.83 -22.36
C PHE A 183 22.28 -11.54 -21.58
N GLY A 184 23.50 -11.04 -21.45
CA GLY A 184 24.11 -9.88 -22.10
C GLY A 184 25.46 -9.56 -21.45
N LEU A 185 26.57 -9.98 -22.08
CA LEU A 185 27.91 -10.10 -21.46
C LEU A 185 28.43 -8.84 -20.72
N LEU A 186 27.93 -7.66 -21.10
CA LEU A 186 28.32 -6.36 -20.53
C LEU A 186 27.78 -6.10 -19.12
N GLY A 187 26.67 -6.74 -18.71
CA GLY A 187 26.12 -6.57 -17.36
C GLY A 187 27.08 -7.04 -16.27
N ASN A 188 27.65 -8.24 -16.46
CA ASN A 188 28.55 -8.88 -15.50
C ASN A 188 29.86 -8.08 -15.31
N LEU A 189 30.31 -7.34 -16.32
CA LEU A 189 31.53 -6.53 -16.25
C LEU A 189 31.34 -5.29 -15.36
N VAL A 190 30.21 -4.58 -15.51
CA VAL A 190 29.87 -3.43 -14.65
C VAL A 190 29.59 -3.88 -13.21
N GLY A 191 28.94 -5.04 -13.03
CA GLY A 191 28.76 -5.67 -11.71
C GLY A 191 30.09 -6.04 -11.05
N ALA A 192 31.01 -6.66 -11.78
CA ALA A 192 32.34 -7.03 -11.28
C ALA A 192 33.15 -5.80 -10.80
N GLN A 193 33.19 -4.72 -11.59
CA GLN A 193 33.93 -3.52 -11.20
C GLN A 193 33.37 -2.84 -9.94
N ARG A 194 32.06 -2.97 -9.68
CA ARG A 194 31.40 -2.51 -8.45
C ARG A 194 31.76 -3.37 -7.24
N ARG A 195 31.89 -4.69 -7.42
CA ARG A 195 32.34 -5.64 -6.36
C ARG A 195 33.77 -5.35 -5.91
N THR A 196 34.71 -5.13 -6.83
CA THR A 196 36.12 -4.86 -6.48
C THR A 196 36.29 -3.60 -5.62
N ASN A 197 35.59 -2.50 -5.96
CA ASN A 197 35.68 -1.26 -5.18
C ASN A 197 35.18 -1.44 -3.73
N ASN A 198 34.09 -2.19 -3.53
CA ASN A 198 33.57 -2.45 -2.18
C ASN A 198 34.55 -3.30 -1.35
N GLN A 199 35.18 -4.32 -1.93
CA GLN A 199 36.17 -5.14 -1.22
C GLN A 199 37.42 -4.34 -0.82
N VAL A 200 37.91 -3.43 -1.68
CA VAL A 200 39.07 -2.57 -1.35
C VAL A 200 38.76 -1.61 -0.19
N VAL A 201 37.55 -1.05 -0.13
CA VAL A 201 37.12 -0.21 1.01
C VAL A 201 37.00 -1.04 2.30
N THR A 202 36.47 -2.26 2.23
CA THR A 202 36.38 -3.14 3.42
C THR A 202 37.76 -3.58 3.91
N ALA A 203 38.67 -3.96 3.01
CA ALA A 203 40.02 -4.41 3.37
C ALA A 203 40.89 -3.29 3.96
N SER A 204 40.76 -2.05 3.48
CA SER A 204 41.50 -0.89 4.01
C SER A 204 41.02 -0.46 5.41
N ILE A 205 39.75 -0.71 5.76
CA ILE A 205 39.24 -0.54 7.12
C ILE A 205 39.76 -1.66 8.06
N ALA A 206 39.86 -2.89 7.56
CA ALA A 206 40.28 -4.06 8.35
C ALA A 206 41.78 -4.10 8.70
N THR A 207 42.63 -3.36 7.96
CA THR A 207 44.11 -3.48 8.04
C THR A 207 44.81 -2.36 8.80
N ALA A 208 44.08 -1.40 9.39
CA ALA A 208 44.66 -0.31 10.16
C ALA A 208 45.34 -0.82 11.46
N PRO A 209 46.67 -0.69 11.63
CA PRO A 209 47.38 -1.27 12.77
C PRO A 209 47.15 -0.45 14.04
N LYS A 210 46.63 -1.09 15.10
CA LYS A 210 46.49 -0.48 16.43
C LYS A 210 47.86 -0.32 17.09
N SER A 211 48.45 0.87 16.98
CA SER A 211 49.67 1.24 17.72
C SER A 211 49.42 1.18 19.23
N LYS A 212 50.22 0.38 19.92
CA LYS A 212 50.25 0.33 21.39
C LYS A 212 51.22 1.41 21.90
N THR A 213 50.71 2.40 22.62
CA THR A 213 51.55 3.35 23.37
C THR A 213 51.32 3.16 24.86
N LYS A 214 52.39 2.78 25.57
CA LYS A 214 52.52 2.79 27.04
C LYS A 214 53.89 3.40 27.37
N HIS A 215 54.08 3.74 28.65
CA HIS A 215 55.13 4.60 29.21
C HIS A 215 54.88 6.10 28.89
N SER A 216 54.74 7.02 29.85
CA SER A 216 55.39 7.24 31.17
C SER A 216 56.68 8.06 31.08
N MET A 217 56.63 9.28 31.64
CA MET A 217 57.74 10.11 32.14
C MET A 217 57.16 11.15 33.13
N THR A 218 58.00 11.77 33.96
CA THR A 218 57.63 12.39 35.25
C THR A 218 57.94 13.88 35.40
N SER A 219 57.07 14.62 36.11
CA SER A 219 57.36 15.85 36.89
C SER A 219 56.18 16.09 37.86
N VAL A 220 56.36 16.24 39.19
CA VAL A 220 56.73 17.49 39.91
C VAL A 220 55.77 18.63 39.53
N GLU A 221 54.94 19.23 40.40
CA GLU A 221 54.80 19.25 41.88
C GLU A 221 53.29 19.54 42.25
N SER A 222 52.75 19.75 43.46
CA SER A 222 53.22 19.89 44.87
C SER A 222 52.08 19.60 45.90
N HIS A 223 52.37 19.77 47.21
CA HIS A 223 51.48 19.66 48.40
C HIS A 223 50.89 18.27 48.75
N ALA A 224 50.45 17.97 49.99
CA ALA A 224 50.90 18.26 51.37
C ALA A 224 49.87 17.58 52.33
N GLU A 225 50.23 17.37 53.60
CA GLU A 225 49.35 16.91 54.72
C GLU A 225 48.69 15.51 54.52
N SER A 226 49.17 14.41 55.11
CA SER A 226 49.29 14.03 56.53
C SER A 226 48.00 13.52 57.18
N ASN A 227 47.88 12.20 57.38
CA ASN A 227 48.10 11.59 58.70
C ASN A 227 47.99 10.06 58.63
N ASP A 228 48.77 9.40 59.47
CA ASP A 228 48.71 7.96 59.75
C ASP A 228 47.56 7.64 60.73
N ASP A 229 46.95 6.46 60.61
CA ASP A 229 46.69 5.58 61.77
C ASP A 229 46.56 4.12 61.28
N GLU A 230 46.83 3.15 62.15
CA GLU A 230 47.10 1.75 61.78
C GLU A 230 46.43 0.74 62.74
N THR A 231 46.07 -0.45 62.21
CA THR A 231 45.68 -1.68 62.96
C THR A 231 44.31 -1.67 63.69
N PRO A 232 43.81 -2.82 64.22
CA PRO A 232 43.64 -4.11 63.52
C PRO A 232 42.26 -4.80 63.75
N ASP A 233 42.11 -5.95 63.09
CA ASP A 233 41.17 -7.08 63.27
C ASP A 233 40.28 -7.17 64.52
N HIS A 234 39.02 -7.60 64.31
CA HIS A 234 38.33 -8.50 65.25
C HIS A 234 37.26 -9.39 64.58
N PRO A 235 37.29 -10.75 64.76
CA PRO A 235 36.31 -11.65 64.15
C PRO A 235 35.26 -12.24 65.12
N THR A 236 33.97 -12.09 64.79
CA THR A 236 32.80 -12.88 65.27
C THR A 236 31.57 -12.48 64.43
N GLY A 237 30.52 -13.29 64.20
CA GLY A 237 30.28 -14.68 64.59
C GLY A 237 28.76 -15.00 64.64
N GLY A 238 28.27 -15.85 63.74
CA GLY A 238 26.83 -16.23 63.64
C GLY A 238 25.98 -15.30 62.76
N ALA A 239 24.74 -15.66 62.36
CA ALA A 239 24.03 -16.93 62.53
C ALA A 239 22.98 -17.13 61.40
N ASN A 240 22.35 -18.31 61.35
CA ASN A 240 21.41 -18.76 60.31
C ASN A 240 20.33 -17.74 59.92
N GLY A 241 20.21 -17.48 58.61
CA GLY A 241 19.11 -16.72 58.01
C GLY A 241 18.74 -17.28 56.63
N ASN A 242 18.00 -18.38 56.60
CA ASN A 242 17.59 -19.05 55.36
C ASN A 242 16.47 -18.27 54.65
N SER A 243 16.83 -17.12 54.06
CA SER A 243 15.97 -16.37 53.16
C SER A 243 16.29 -16.76 51.72
N ALA A 244 15.28 -17.16 50.95
CA ALA A 244 15.43 -17.53 49.54
C ALA A 244 15.63 -16.27 48.68
N ASN A 245 16.81 -15.67 48.80
CA ASN A 245 17.23 -14.56 47.96
C ASN A 245 17.55 -15.12 46.57
N GLU A 246 16.53 -15.17 45.72
CA GLU A 246 16.65 -15.58 44.32
C GLU A 246 17.57 -14.57 43.61
N THR A 247 18.86 -14.90 43.56
CA THR A 247 19.89 -14.00 43.03
C THR A 247 19.61 -13.73 41.56
N GLN A 248 18.91 -12.64 41.30
CA GLN A 248 18.63 -12.06 40.00
C GLN A 248 19.97 -11.67 39.37
N ARG A 249 20.63 -12.64 38.74
CA ARG A 249 21.91 -12.46 38.06
C ARG A 249 21.70 -11.43 36.97
N ASP A 250 22.35 -10.30 37.13
CA ASP A 250 22.25 -9.19 36.20
C ASP A 250 22.85 -9.65 34.86
N ASP A 251 22.00 -9.82 33.84
CA ASP A 251 22.34 -10.40 32.52
C ASP A 251 23.06 -9.35 31.63
N SER A 252 23.78 -8.43 32.28
CA SER A 252 24.27 -7.15 31.77
C SER A 252 25.66 -7.22 31.14
N ASP A 253 26.43 -8.28 31.43
CA ASP A 253 27.78 -8.54 30.88
C ASP A 253 27.80 -9.39 29.60
N LEU A 254 26.65 -9.61 28.93
CA LEU A 254 26.62 -10.24 27.61
C LEU A 254 27.30 -9.32 26.57
N PRO A 255 28.33 -9.79 25.84
CA PRO A 255 29.16 -8.92 24.98
C PRO A 255 28.36 -8.37 23.78
N LEU A 256 28.01 -7.08 23.85
CA LEU A 256 27.19 -6.39 22.86
C LEU A 256 27.87 -6.26 21.49
N THR A 257 27.35 -7.01 20.51
CA THR A 257 27.79 -7.03 19.11
C THR A 257 27.39 -5.75 18.36
N THR A 258 28.18 -5.39 17.34
CA THR A 258 27.83 -4.31 16.40
C THR A 258 26.81 -4.79 15.37
N SER A 259 26.07 -3.87 14.74
CA SER A 259 25.14 -4.24 13.67
C SER A 259 25.84 -4.90 12.48
N ALA A 260 27.06 -4.46 12.14
CA ALA A 260 27.85 -5.04 11.06
C ALA A 260 28.25 -6.49 11.33
N GLN A 261 28.57 -6.84 12.58
CA GLN A 261 28.85 -8.22 12.97
C GLN A 261 27.60 -9.09 12.81
N VAL A 262 26.44 -8.66 13.32
CA VAL A 262 25.19 -9.42 13.21
C VAL A 262 24.74 -9.62 11.77
N LEU A 263 24.86 -8.60 10.90
CA LEU A 263 24.53 -8.76 9.47
C LEU A 263 25.50 -9.70 8.74
N SER A 264 26.78 -9.73 9.14
CA SER A 264 27.78 -10.68 8.62
C SER A 264 27.50 -12.11 9.06
N ASP A 265 27.21 -12.32 10.36
CA ASP A 265 26.86 -13.62 10.91
C ASP A 265 25.53 -14.14 10.34
N PHE A 266 24.54 -13.27 10.14
CA PHE A 266 23.27 -13.62 9.49
C PHE A 266 23.44 -13.97 8.01
N ARG A 267 24.28 -13.24 7.25
CA ARG A 267 24.57 -13.62 5.85
C ARG A 267 25.17 -15.03 5.79
N ARG A 268 26.18 -15.33 6.61
CA ARG A 268 26.79 -16.68 6.70
C ARG A 268 25.80 -17.76 7.16
N GLU A 269 24.83 -17.41 8.01
CA GLU A 269 23.74 -18.32 8.41
C GLU A 269 22.81 -18.63 7.23
N MET A 270 22.48 -17.64 6.39
CA MET A 270 21.66 -17.84 5.20
C MET A 270 22.43 -18.57 4.10
N GLU A 271 23.70 -18.21 3.86
CA GLU A 271 24.64 -18.90 2.98
C GLU A 271 24.67 -20.42 3.25
N GLN A 272 24.93 -20.81 4.51
CA GLN A 272 24.93 -22.23 4.90
C GLN A 272 23.56 -22.88 4.69
N LYS A 273 22.45 -22.21 5.04
CA LYS A 273 21.10 -22.74 4.81
C LYS A 273 20.77 -22.91 3.32
N MET A 274 21.32 -22.09 2.43
CA MET A 274 21.12 -22.23 0.98
C MET A 274 21.93 -23.42 0.45
N LEU A 275 23.17 -23.60 0.90
CA LEU A 275 24.00 -24.75 0.54
C LEU A 275 23.41 -26.08 1.07
N ASP A 276 22.93 -26.08 2.32
CA ASP A 276 22.22 -27.23 2.92
C ASP A 276 20.92 -27.54 2.15
N PHE A 277 20.20 -26.50 1.71
CA PHE A 277 18.98 -26.65 0.91
C PHE A 277 19.28 -27.14 -0.51
N ASP A 278 20.35 -26.69 -1.17
CA ASP A 278 20.73 -27.16 -2.52
C ASP A 278 20.93 -28.68 -2.55
N ILE A 279 21.64 -29.20 -1.54
CA ILE A 279 21.91 -30.64 -1.36
C ILE A 279 20.65 -31.41 -0.90
N SER A 280 19.69 -30.74 -0.25
CA SER A 280 18.44 -31.35 0.23
C SER A 280 17.55 -31.85 -0.92
N PRO A 281 16.86 -33.01 -0.77
CA PRO A 281 15.82 -33.46 -1.71
C PRO A 281 14.52 -32.64 -1.64
N GLU A 282 14.43 -31.65 -0.75
CA GLU A 282 13.27 -30.77 -0.64
C GLU A 282 13.22 -29.75 -1.79
N MET A 283 12.04 -29.59 -2.40
CA MET A 283 11.83 -28.67 -3.52
C MET A 283 11.43 -27.25 -3.08
N SER A 284 11.25 -27.03 -1.78
CA SER A 284 11.01 -25.72 -1.17
C SER A 284 11.44 -25.65 0.30
N ILE A 285 12.00 -24.51 0.72
CA ILE A 285 12.36 -24.20 2.11
C ILE A 285 11.67 -22.92 2.57
N LYS A 286 11.28 -22.86 3.85
CA LYS A 286 10.70 -21.66 4.47
C LYS A 286 11.63 -21.06 5.52
N ILE A 287 12.15 -19.88 5.21
CA ILE A 287 13.05 -19.13 6.09
C ILE A 287 12.21 -18.14 6.88
N PHE A 288 12.05 -18.42 8.16
CA PHE A 288 11.37 -17.54 9.11
C PHE A 288 12.40 -16.67 9.82
N VAL A 289 12.23 -15.34 9.74
CA VAL A 289 13.17 -14.33 10.27
C VAL A 289 12.43 -13.39 11.20
N ARG A 290 12.98 -13.18 12.40
CA ARG A 290 12.46 -12.27 13.43
C ARG A 290 13.44 -11.13 13.70
N LEU A 291 12.95 -9.89 13.64
CA LEU A 291 13.77 -8.71 13.92
C LEU A 291 14.25 -8.69 15.38
N ALA A 292 13.44 -9.22 16.31
CA ALA A 292 13.78 -9.32 17.73
C ALA A 292 15.05 -10.16 17.99
N ASP A 293 15.18 -11.31 17.32
CA ASP A 293 16.26 -12.26 17.58
C ASP A 293 17.63 -11.68 17.15
N HIS A 294 17.66 -11.00 16.01
CA HIS A 294 18.87 -10.32 15.51
C HIS A 294 19.18 -8.99 16.24
N THR A 295 18.18 -8.31 16.82
CA THR A 295 18.41 -7.04 17.56
C THR A 295 18.67 -7.24 19.05
N LYS A 296 18.39 -8.41 19.64
CA LYS A 296 18.56 -8.67 21.09
C LYS A 296 19.98 -8.38 21.61
N LYS A 297 21.03 -8.76 20.87
CA LYS A 297 22.45 -8.62 21.26
C LYS A 297 23.12 -7.33 20.79
N VAL A 298 22.36 -6.43 20.14
CA VAL A 298 22.91 -5.25 19.44
C VAL A 298 22.78 -4.00 20.30
N ARG A 299 23.83 -3.17 20.30
CA ARG A 299 23.85 -1.87 20.99
C ARG A 299 22.69 -1.00 20.50
N GLU A 300 22.00 -0.30 21.39
CA GLU A 300 20.78 0.44 21.04
C GLU A 300 20.97 1.44 19.88
N VAL A 301 22.10 2.15 19.87
CA VAL A 301 22.52 3.07 18.79
C VAL A 301 22.68 2.38 17.42
N ASP A 302 22.98 1.07 17.42
CA ASP A 302 23.15 0.26 16.21
C ASP A 302 21.86 -0.47 15.78
N LYS A 303 20.87 -0.65 16.67
CA LYS A 303 19.64 -1.39 16.35
C LYS A 303 18.90 -0.83 15.14
N GLY A 304 18.86 0.51 15.00
CA GLY A 304 18.23 1.18 13.86
C GLY A 304 18.88 0.94 12.49
N LYS A 305 20.05 0.28 12.44
CA LYS A 305 20.72 -0.14 11.20
C LYS A 305 20.29 -1.53 10.72
N ILE A 306 19.65 -2.32 11.59
CA ILE A 306 19.08 -3.62 11.25
C ILE A 306 17.59 -3.40 11.04
N SER A 307 17.14 -3.42 9.78
CA SER A 307 15.72 -3.38 9.43
C SER A 307 15.30 -4.72 8.83
N MET A 308 13.99 -5.00 8.86
CA MET A 308 13.45 -6.19 8.21
C MET A 308 13.71 -6.20 6.69
N GLU A 309 13.81 -5.03 6.06
CA GLU A 309 14.15 -4.90 4.64
C GLU A 309 15.59 -5.33 4.34
N VAL A 310 16.54 -5.01 5.23
CA VAL A 310 17.95 -5.45 5.09
C VAL A 310 18.07 -6.96 5.30
N LEU A 311 17.40 -7.52 6.30
CA LEU A 311 17.40 -8.97 6.53
C LEU A 311 16.74 -9.71 5.35
N LYS A 312 15.60 -9.21 4.85
CA LYS A 312 14.93 -9.75 3.65
C LYS A 312 15.84 -9.70 2.42
N TYR A 313 16.57 -8.59 2.22
CA TYR A 313 17.50 -8.45 1.10
C TYR A 313 18.62 -9.48 1.16
N ILE A 314 19.21 -9.72 2.34
CA ILE A 314 20.26 -10.76 2.52
C ILE A 314 19.73 -12.16 2.18
N VAL A 315 18.48 -12.49 2.55
CA VAL A 315 17.88 -13.78 2.19
C VAL A 315 17.75 -13.95 0.68
N TYR A 316 17.37 -12.91 -0.06
CA TYR A 316 17.33 -12.94 -1.52
C TYR A 316 18.72 -12.99 -2.16
N GLU A 317 19.64 -12.15 -1.68
CA GLU A 317 21.03 -12.07 -2.14
C GLU A 317 21.74 -13.42 -2.04
N GLN A 318 21.51 -14.20 -0.97
CA GLN A 318 22.12 -15.53 -0.80
C GLN A 318 21.39 -16.64 -1.55
N ALA A 319 20.09 -16.48 -1.85
CA ALA A 319 19.38 -17.41 -2.73
C ALA A 319 19.90 -17.30 -4.17
N GLU A 320 20.00 -16.06 -4.68
CA GLU A 320 20.55 -15.72 -6.00
C GLU A 320 22.04 -16.12 -6.12
N GLU A 321 22.86 -15.84 -5.10
CA GLU A 321 24.30 -16.17 -5.11
C GLU A 321 24.60 -17.69 -5.07
N VAL A 322 23.67 -18.52 -4.58
CA VAL A 322 23.79 -19.99 -4.66
C VAL A 322 23.17 -20.56 -5.94
N ASN A 323 22.03 -20.04 -6.40
CA ASN A 323 21.41 -20.50 -7.65
C ASN A 323 20.50 -19.43 -8.30
N ASP A 324 20.92 -18.92 -9.46
CA ASP A 324 20.20 -17.91 -10.28
C ASP A 324 18.77 -18.35 -10.68
N ASP A 325 18.47 -19.66 -10.78
CA ASP A 325 17.17 -20.19 -11.24
C ASP A 325 16.13 -20.31 -10.10
N TRP A 326 16.50 -20.10 -8.83
CA TRP A 326 15.59 -20.26 -7.68
C TRP A 326 14.60 -19.11 -7.50
N ILE A 327 13.37 -19.45 -7.10
CA ILE A 327 12.30 -18.49 -6.85
C ILE A 327 12.18 -18.22 -5.35
N ALA A 328 12.58 -17.02 -4.92
CA ALA A 328 12.45 -16.59 -3.53
C ALA A 328 11.30 -15.58 -3.34
N GLN A 329 10.21 -16.00 -2.70
CA GLN A 329 9.00 -15.19 -2.50
C GLN A 329 8.72 -14.87 -1.03
N LYS A 330 8.21 -13.66 -0.76
CA LYS A 330 7.72 -13.30 0.59
C LYS A 330 6.32 -13.87 0.79
N GLU A 331 6.09 -14.61 1.88
CA GLU A 331 4.74 -14.98 2.29
C GLU A 331 4.02 -13.83 3.02
N PRO A 332 2.69 -13.69 2.89
CA PRO A 332 1.92 -12.65 3.57
C PRO A 332 1.80 -12.93 5.09
N GLY A 333 2.74 -12.37 5.87
CA GLY A 333 2.71 -12.38 7.34
C GLY A 333 1.83 -11.29 7.96
N GLU A 334 1.28 -11.56 9.15
CA GLU A 334 0.47 -10.59 9.92
C GLU A 334 1.31 -9.55 10.68
N PHE A 335 2.54 -9.90 11.07
CA PHE A 335 3.44 -9.05 11.85
C PHE A 335 4.42 -8.27 10.96
N THR A 336 4.94 -7.15 11.47
CA THR A 336 5.89 -6.27 10.75
C THR A 336 7.35 -6.55 11.10
N ASP A 337 7.58 -7.20 12.24
CA ASP A 337 8.85 -7.63 12.81
C ASP A 337 9.12 -9.14 12.62
N GLU A 338 8.21 -9.85 11.96
CA GLU A 338 8.39 -11.23 11.48
C GLU A 338 8.21 -11.30 9.95
N ILE A 339 8.96 -12.17 9.28
CA ILE A 339 8.77 -12.49 7.86
C ILE A 339 9.05 -13.98 7.61
N THR A 340 8.25 -14.59 6.74
CA THR A 340 8.60 -15.85 6.09
C THR A 340 8.96 -15.56 4.64
N VAL A 341 10.14 -16.01 4.21
CA VAL A 341 10.53 -16.09 2.80
C VAL A 341 10.52 -17.57 2.41
N ALA A 342 9.70 -17.93 1.44
CA ALA A 342 9.69 -19.26 0.85
C ALA A 342 10.58 -19.26 -0.40
N ILE A 343 11.51 -20.21 -0.47
CA ILE A 343 12.38 -20.41 -1.64
C ILE A 343 12.01 -21.73 -2.29
N TYR A 344 11.87 -21.72 -3.60
CA TYR A 344 11.48 -22.86 -4.44
C TYR A 344 12.58 -23.14 -5.45
N LYS A 345 12.97 -24.43 -5.60
CA LYS A 345 14.03 -24.81 -6.56
C LYS A 345 13.59 -24.69 -8.02
N ASP A 346 12.31 -24.93 -8.29
CA ASP A 346 11.73 -24.97 -9.62
C ASP A 346 10.45 -24.12 -9.70
N ALA A 347 10.16 -23.59 -10.88
CA ALA A 347 8.87 -22.96 -11.18
C ALA A 347 7.68 -23.93 -11.05
N GLU A 348 7.91 -25.25 -11.05
CA GLU A 348 6.85 -26.25 -10.85
C GLU A 348 6.57 -26.56 -9.36
N SER A 349 7.48 -26.22 -8.42
CA SER A 349 7.23 -26.36 -6.97
C SER A 349 6.67 -25.09 -6.32
N ALA A 350 6.74 -23.95 -7.00
CA ALA A 350 6.11 -22.70 -6.60
C ALA A 350 4.56 -22.78 -6.72
N PRO A 351 3.78 -22.27 -5.74
CA PRO A 351 2.32 -22.16 -5.88
C PRO A 351 1.91 -21.30 -7.08
N PRO A 352 0.79 -21.59 -7.76
CA PRO A 352 0.34 -20.82 -8.93
C PRO A 352 0.24 -19.31 -8.68
N GLU A 353 -0.16 -18.90 -7.48
CA GLU A 353 -0.24 -17.49 -7.06
C GLU A 353 1.13 -16.78 -7.11
N VAL A 354 2.21 -17.48 -6.76
CA VAL A 354 3.59 -16.96 -6.82
C VAL A 354 4.06 -16.83 -8.27
N ILE A 355 3.75 -17.83 -9.10
CA ILE A 355 4.05 -17.81 -10.53
C ILE A 355 3.29 -16.66 -11.22
N GLU A 356 2.02 -16.44 -10.88
CA GLU A 356 1.23 -15.31 -11.38
C GLU A 356 1.79 -13.96 -10.90
N GLU A 357 2.24 -13.83 -9.65
CA GLU A 357 2.83 -12.58 -9.16
C GLU A 357 4.16 -12.25 -9.87
N MET A 358 5.05 -13.24 -10.08
CA MET A 358 6.26 -13.05 -10.90
C MET A 358 5.93 -12.59 -12.32
N ASN A 359 4.98 -13.26 -12.98
CA ASN A 359 4.55 -12.89 -14.35
C ASN A 359 3.82 -11.54 -14.40
N ALA A 360 3.21 -11.10 -13.30
CA ALA A 360 2.56 -9.78 -13.19
C ALA A 360 3.57 -8.64 -12.95
N ALA A 361 4.66 -8.91 -12.22
CA ALA A 361 5.74 -7.96 -11.98
C ALA A 361 6.46 -7.57 -13.29
N GLU A 362 6.74 -8.53 -14.17
CA GLU A 362 7.47 -8.33 -15.42
C GLU A 362 6.60 -7.86 -16.61
N ILE A 363 6.11 -6.62 -16.55
CA ILE A 363 6.33 -5.73 -17.71
C ILE A 363 6.63 -4.31 -17.18
N PRO A 364 7.83 -3.74 -17.43
CA PRO A 364 8.15 -2.36 -17.10
C PRO A 364 7.14 -1.36 -17.68
N GLU A 365 6.82 -0.29 -16.96
CA GLU A 365 5.77 0.65 -17.37
C GLU A 365 6.08 1.31 -18.73
N GLU A 366 7.35 1.56 -19.03
CA GLU A 366 7.80 2.04 -20.35
C GLU A 366 7.48 1.05 -21.48
N MET A 367 7.61 -0.27 -21.25
CA MET A 367 7.31 -1.28 -22.26
C MET A 367 5.79 -1.49 -22.40
N LYS A 368 5.02 -1.42 -21.30
CA LYS A 368 3.55 -1.29 -21.33
C LYS A 368 3.12 -0.05 -22.15
N ALA A 369 3.82 1.08 -21.99
CA ALA A 369 3.57 2.30 -22.76
C ALA A 369 3.94 2.14 -24.26
N GLN A 370 5.08 1.54 -24.59
CA GLN A 370 5.46 1.23 -25.98
C GLN A 370 4.44 0.28 -26.64
N GLN A 371 4.05 -0.81 -25.96
CA GLN A 371 3.09 -1.77 -26.50
C GLN A 371 1.73 -1.12 -26.78
N LYS A 372 1.26 -0.26 -25.86
CA LYS A 372 0.04 0.56 -26.03
C LYS A 372 0.16 1.59 -27.14
N MET A 373 1.34 2.17 -27.35
CA MET A 373 1.62 3.08 -28.48
C MET A 373 1.62 2.33 -29.82
N ILE A 374 2.17 1.10 -29.87
CA ILE A 374 2.14 0.23 -31.05
C ILE A 374 0.69 -0.16 -31.39
N GLU A 375 -0.10 -0.56 -30.39
CA GLU A 375 -1.53 -0.89 -30.55
C GLU A 375 -2.33 0.32 -31.09
N GLN A 376 -2.14 1.51 -30.50
CA GLN A 376 -2.75 2.74 -31.00
C GLN A 376 -2.33 3.06 -32.44
N LYS A 377 -1.05 2.87 -32.79
CA LYS A 377 -0.52 3.11 -34.13
C LYS A 377 -1.13 2.14 -35.16
N GLN A 378 -1.25 0.85 -34.82
CA GLN A 378 -1.93 -0.14 -35.67
C GLN A 378 -3.41 0.21 -35.87
N ARG A 379 -4.12 0.55 -34.80
CA ARG A 379 -5.53 0.96 -34.85
C ARG A 379 -5.74 2.23 -35.69
N GLN A 380 -4.82 3.18 -35.63
CA GLN A 380 -4.84 4.39 -36.47
C GLN A 380 -4.56 4.07 -37.96
N GLN A 381 -3.67 3.12 -38.24
CA GLN A 381 -3.42 2.62 -39.58
C GLN A 381 -4.65 1.90 -40.17
N GLU A 382 -5.33 1.07 -39.38
CA GLU A 382 -6.57 0.39 -39.79
C GLU A 382 -7.69 1.40 -40.14
N ILE A 383 -7.89 2.42 -39.31
CA ILE A 383 -8.85 3.52 -39.55
C ILE A 383 -8.52 4.25 -40.86
N ASN A 384 -7.24 4.54 -41.12
CA ASN A 384 -6.80 5.21 -42.33
C ASN A 384 -6.97 4.32 -43.58
N ALA A 385 -6.60 3.04 -43.51
CA ALA A 385 -6.79 2.08 -44.59
C ALA A 385 -8.28 1.93 -44.97
N ARG A 386 -9.16 1.84 -43.96
CA ARG A 386 -10.61 1.77 -44.17
C ARG A 386 -11.19 3.04 -44.82
N ARG A 387 -10.69 4.23 -44.45
CA ARG A 387 -11.06 5.50 -45.13
C ARG A 387 -10.63 5.53 -46.60
N ILE A 388 -9.43 5.05 -46.90
CA ILE A 388 -8.92 4.94 -48.29
C ILE A 388 -9.80 3.98 -49.10
N GLN A 389 -10.16 2.82 -48.52
CA GLN A 389 -11.03 1.84 -49.17
C GLN A 389 -12.43 2.40 -49.46
N GLU A 390 -13.05 3.12 -48.51
CA GLU A 390 -14.35 3.77 -48.72
C GLU A 390 -14.28 4.87 -49.80
N ALA A 391 -13.21 5.67 -49.81
CA ALA A 391 -12.99 6.69 -50.84
C ALA A 391 -12.84 6.07 -52.25
N LEU A 392 -12.07 4.97 -52.37
CA LEU A 392 -11.89 4.23 -53.61
C LEU A 392 -13.24 3.64 -54.10
N GLN A 393 -14.03 3.07 -53.19
CA GLN A 393 -15.34 2.50 -53.50
C GLN A 393 -16.33 3.59 -53.97
N ARG A 394 -16.34 4.77 -53.35
CA ARG A 394 -17.11 5.94 -53.82
C ARG A 394 -16.65 6.42 -55.20
N GLN A 395 -15.35 6.38 -55.50
CA GLN A 395 -14.84 6.76 -56.83
C GLN A 395 -15.24 5.74 -57.91
N ALA A 396 -15.21 4.45 -57.61
CA ALA A 396 -15.68 3.39 -58.50
C ALA A 396 -17.19 3.53 -58.81
N LEU A 397 -18.01 3.75 -57.78
CA LEU A 397 -19.46 4.02 -57.94
C LEU A 397 -19.73 5.25 -58.81
N ARG A 398 -18.97 6.35 -58.63
CA ARG A 398 -19.08 7.53 -59.50
C ARG A 398 -18.72 7.23 -60.95
N LYS A 399 -17.68 6.42 -61.20
CA LYS A 399 -17.29 6.04 -62.57
C LYS A 399 -18.35 5.17 -63.26
N MET A 400 -18.98 4.22 -62.54
CA MET A 400 -20.06 3.41 -63.12
C MET A 400 -21.36 4.21 -63.32
N ALA A 401 -21.67 5.18 -62.45
CA ALA A 401 -22.83 6.06 -62.63
C ALA A 401 -22.65 7.11 -63.76
N GLY A 402 -21.40 7.45 -64.12
CA GLY A 402 -21.07 8.42 -65.17
C GLY A 402 -20.88 7.83 -66.57
N GLY A 403 -21.02 6.52 -66.75
CA GLY A 403 -20.73 5.82 -68.01
C GLY A 403 -21.91 5.71 -69.00
N GLY A 404 -23.03 6.36 -68.73
CA GLY A 404 -24.23 6.30 -69.59
C GLY A 404 -24.41 7.55 -70.43
N GLU A 405 -24.15 7.46 -71.74
CA GLU A 405 -24.55 8.48 -72.72
C GLU A 405 -26.07 8.44 -72.98
N GLY A 406 -26.84 8.78 -71.94
CA GLY A 406 -28.31 8.80 -71.96
C GLY A 406 -28.84 10.23 -72.06
N LYS A 407 -29.23 10.64 -73.27
CA LYS A 407 -29.77 11.98 -73.60
C LYS A 407 -31.14 12.23 -72.91
N GLY A 408 -31.11 12.62 -71.63
CA GLY A 408 -32.29 12.91 -70.80
C GLY A 408 -32.26 14.32 -70.17
N PRO A 409 -33.43 14.94 -69.91
CA PRO A 409 -33.49 16.35 -69.51
C PRO A 409 -33.16 16.61 -68.03
N SER A 410 -32.20 17.50 -67.80
CA SER A 410 -32.09 18.44 -66.68
C SER A 410 -32.56 18.00 -65.28
N LEU A 411 -31.85 17.06 -64.65
CA LEU A 411 -31.95 16.79 -63.19
C LEU A 411 -31.23 17.88 -62.35
N SER A 412 -31.50 19.16 -62.66
CA SER A 412 -30.94 20.34 -61.97
C SER A 412 -31.85 20.90 -60.87
N VAL A 413 -32.92 20.19 -60.51
CA VAL A 413 -33.96 20.66 -59.58
C VAL A 413 -34.26 19.58 -58.53
N LEU A 414 -33.35 19.36 -57.58
CA LEU A 414 -33.63 18.58 -56.37
C LEU A 414 -33.04 19.28 -55.14
N ASN A 415 -33.90 19.56 -54.15
CA ASN A 415 -33.60 20.06 -52.81
C ASN A 415 -32.76 21.36 -52.69
N THR A 416 -33.30 22.46 -53.22
CA THR A 416 -33.03 23.82 -52.69
C THR A 416 -33.97 24.22 -51.56
N GLU A 417 -35.11 23.54 -51.37
CA GLU A 417 -35.96 23.78 -50.21
C GLU A 417 -35.30 23.31 -48.91
N LYS A 418 -34.97 24.31 -48.07
CA LYS A 418 -34.88 24.23 -46.60
C LYS A 418 -34.21 22.96 -46.07
N ARG A 419 -32.88 23.00 -45.94
CA ARG A 419 -32.18 22.19 -44.94
C ARG A 419 -32.86 22.40 -43.59
N ASP A 420 -33.51 21.36 -43.06
CA ASP A 420 -34.06 21.37 -41.71
C ASP A 420 -32.90 21.53 -40.73
N LEU A 421 -32.88 22.65 -40.00
CA LEU A 421 -31.82 22.98 -39.05
C LEU A 421 -32.05 22.34 -37.67
N ARG A 422 -33.18 21.63 -37.48
CA ARG A 422 -33.46 20.88 -36.26
C ARG A 422 -32.42 19.80 -36.03
N THR A 423 -32.03 19.64 -34.78
CA THR A 423 -31.08 18.63 -34.34
C THR A 423 -31.68 17.23 -34.43
N ILE A 424 -30.80 16.21 -34.50
CA ILE A 424 -31.23 14.81 -34.60
C ILE A 424 -32.06 14.40 -33.36
N GLU A 425 -31.78 14.97 -32.19
CA GLU A 425 -32.56 14.73 -30.96
C GLU A 425 -33.98 15.33 -31.03
N GLU A 426 -34.16 16.53 -31.59
CA GLU A 426 -35.50 17.11 -31.79
C GLU A 426 -36.36 16.24 -32.72
N ILE A 427 -35.79 15.76 -33.82
CA ILE A 427 -36.48 14.87 -34.78
C ILE A 427 -36.86 13.54 -34.10
N GLN A 428 -36.01 13.03 -33.21
CA GLN A 428 -36.30 11.83 -32.41
C GLN A 428 -37.38 12.06 -31.33
N GLN A 429 -37.40 13.23 -30.68
CA GLN A 429 -38.47 13.58 -29.75
C GLN A 429 -39.83 13.77 -30.44
N ASP A 430 -39.86 14.41 -31.61
CA ASP A 430 -41.11 14.71 -32.32
C ASP A 430 -41.74 13.44 -32.91
N SER A 431 -40.92 12.51 -33.42
CA SER A 431 -41.37 11.18 -33.84
C SER A 431 -41.76 10.28 -32.66
N ALA A 432 -41.11 10.39 -31.50
CA ALA A 432 -41.53 9.73 -30.26
C ALA A 432 -42.83 10.31 -29.66
N LYS A 433 -43.14 11.60 -29.91
CA LYS A 433 -44.43 12.21 -29.56
C LYS A 433 -45.57 11.71 -30.45
N ARG A 434 -45.36 11.62 -31.77
CA ARG A 434 -46.40 11.11 -32.70
C ARG A 434 -46.82 9.68 -32.35
N ARG A 435 -45.85 8.79 -32.07
CA ARG A 435 -46.07 7.41 -31.58
C ARG A 435 -46.65 7.27 -30.16
N LYS A 436 -47.22 8.36 -29.60
CA LYS A 436 -47.99 8.38 -28.35
C LYS A 436 -49.35 9.09 -28.51
N MET A 437 -49.69 9.46 -29.74
CA MET A 437 -50.99 10.04 -30.13
C MET A 437 -51.67 9.17 -31.20
N GLU A 438 -50.88 8.37 -31.92
CA GLU A 438 -51.25 7.01 -32.38
C GLU A 438 -51.16 6.01 -31.21
#